data_AF-A0A1T4PG45-F1
#
_entry.id   AF-A0A1T4PG45-F1
#
_cell.length_a   1.000
_cell.length_b   1.000
_cell.length_c   1.000
_cell.angle_alpha   90.00
_cell.angle_beta   90.00
_cell.angle_gamma   90.00
#
_symmetry.space_group_name_H-M   'P 1'
#
loop_
_entity.id
_entity.type
_entity.pdbx_description
1 polymer ?
#
loop_
_entity_poly.entity_id
_entity_poly.type
_entity_poly.pdbx_seq_one_letter_code
_entity_poly.pdbx_strand_id
1 'polypeptide(L)'
;MEDFNFYRNLISVFLVLFFVLPAFSLCHEIKESSIFTINGQVELRSEPVLSSKIVAKTLNHEGGLKVRVLKVKEAQNGTWIYVLVRSGFWSENGDWIKPYSKYWLFLEDETKIFDYEE
;
A
#
# COMPACT_ATOMS: atom_id res chain seq x y z
N MET A 1 -16.67 27.13 -44.90
CA MET A 1 -15.96 27.60 -43.69
C MET A 1 -16.58 26.90 -42.47
N GLU A 2 -16.73 25.57 -42.53
CA GLU A 2 -17.41 24.77 -41.48
C GLU A 2 -16.52 23.64 -40.96
N ASP A 3 -15.54 23.20 -41.75
CA ASP A 3 -14.67 22.08 -41.38
C ASP A 3 -13.67 22.41 -40.26
N PHE A 4 -13.22 23.67 -40.14
CA PHE A 4 -12.17 24.05 -39.19
C PHE A 4 -12.60 23.97 -37.72
N ASN A 5 -13.90 24.20 -37.45
CA ASN A 5 -14.45 24.11 -36.10
C ASN A 5 -14.68 22.66 -35.65
N PHE A 6 -14.90 21.74 -36.60
CA PHE A 6 -15.10 20.32 -36.30
C PHE A 6 -13.81 19.66 -35.82
N TYR A 7 -12.69 19.89 -36.52
CA TYR A 7 -11.38 19.36 -36.10
C TYR A 7 -10.86 19.95 -34.78
N ARG A 8 -11.18 21.21 -34.48
CA ARG A 8 -10.79 21.85 -33.21
C ARG A 8 -11.48 21.21 -31.99
N ASN A 9 -12.74 20.80 -32.14
CA ASN A 9 -13.48 20.12 -31.07
C ASN A 9 -13.01 18.66 -30.89
N LEU A 10 -12.67 17.97 -31.98
CA LEU A 10 -12.10 16.61 -31.94
C LEU A 10 -10.76 16.53 -31.22
N ILE A 11 -9.86 17.49 -31.47
CA ILE A 11 -8.56 17.57 -30.79
C ILE A 11 -8.74 17.86 -29.29
N SER A 12 -9.70 18.72 -28.94
CA SER A 12 -9.98 19.08 -27.54
C SER A 12 -10.54 17.90 -26.74
N VAL A 13 -11.41 17.07 -27.36
CA VAL A 13 -11.94 15.85 -26.71
C VAL A 13 -10.87 14.78 -26.55
N PHE A 14 -9.99 14.61 -27.55
CA PHE A 14 -8.91 13.62 -27.48
C PHE A 14 -7.87 13.96 -26.39
N LEU A 15 -7.61 15.24 -26.16
CA LEU A 15 -6.69 15.72 -25.12
C LEU A 15 -7.25 15.53 -23.71
N VAL A 16 -8.56 15.69 -23.51
CA VAL A 16 -9.19 15.45 -22.19
C VAL A 16 -9.21 13.95 -21.84
N LEU A 17 -9.39 13.06 -22.83
CA LEU A 17 -9.37 11.61 -22.60
C LEU A 17 -7.99 11.07 -22.17
N PHE A 18 -6.90 11.72 -22.60
CA PHE A 18 -5.54 11.31 -22.22
C PHE A 18 -5.13 11.71 -20.78
N PHE A 19 -5.79 12.71 -20.19
CA PHE A 19 -5.51 13.11 -18.80
C PHE A 19 -6.36 12.39 -17.75
N VAL A 20 -7.35 11.60 -18.17
CA VAL A 20 -8.23 10.84 -17.25
C VAL A 20 -7.80 9.37 -17.12
N LEU A 21 -6.91 8.88 -17.98
CA LEU A 21 -6.38 7.51 -17.99
C LEU A 21 -4.85 7.60 -17.92
N PRO A 22 -4.20 7.58 -16.73
CA PRO A 22 -4.17 6.39 -15.90
C PRO A 22 -3.96 6.73 -14.40
N ALA A 23 -5.03 7.00 -13.66
CA ALA A 23 -5.04 6.83 -12.21
C ALA A 23 -5.72 5.50 -11.83
N PHE A 24 -5.75 4.54 -12.76
CA PHE A 24 -5.89 3.14 -12.38
C PHE A 24 -4.64 2.78 -11.58
N SER A 25 -4.73 3.05 -10.27
CA SER A 25 -3.88 2.42 -9.28
C SER A 25 -3.91 0.94 -9.62
N LEU A 26 -2.79 0.40 -10.10
CA LEU A 26 -2.63 -1.03 -10.26
C LEU A 26 -2.88 -1.60 -8.86
N CYS A 27 -4.10 -2.08 -8.62
CA CYS A 27 -4.45 -2.78 -7.40
C CYS A 27 -3.74 -4.12 -7.50
N HIS A 28 -2.47 -4.14 -7.11
CA HIS A 28 -1.69 -5.35 -7.05
C HIS A 28 -2.31 -6.24 -5.98
N GLU A 29 -2.83 -7.37 -6.43
CA GLU A 29 -3.37 -8.40 -5.56
C GLU A 29 -2.25 -8.90 -4.64
N ILE A 30 -2.37 -8.65 -3.34
CA ILE A 30 -1.37 -9.07 -2.35
C ILE A 30 -1.44 -10.58 -2.21
N LYS A 31 -0.35 -11.27 -2.55
CA LYS A 31 -0.25 -12.74 -2.46
C LYS A 31 0.72 -13.15 -1.36
N GLU A 32 0.59 -14.39 -0.93
CA GLU A 32 1.60 -15.01 -0.07
C GLU A 32 2.96 -15.01 -0.77
N SER A 33 4.03 -14.82 -0.02
CA SER A 33 5.40 -14.62 -0.50
C SER A 33 5.71 -13.31 -1.21
N SER A 34 4.72 -12.45 -1.49
CA SER A 34 4.95 -11.10 -2.03
C SER A 34 5.87 -10.28 -1.11
N ILE A 35 6.66 -9.40 -1.72
CA ILE A 35 7.60 -8.50 -1.03
C ILE A 35 7.32 -7.10 -1.51
N PHE A 36 7.07 -6.18 -0.58
CA PHE A 36 6.80 -4.79 -0.91
C PHE A 36 7.16 -3.86 0.24
N THR A 37 7.08 -2.56 -0.01
CA THR A 37 7.29 -1.51 0.97
C THR A 37 5.97 -0.82 1.24
N ILE A 38 5.61 -0.71 2.53
CA ILE A 38 4.43 0.02 2.97
C ILE A 38 4.87 1.41 3.39
N ASN A 39 4.36 2.43 2.70
CA ASN A 39 4.62 3.82 3.06
C ASN A 39 3.56 4.33 4.04
N GLY A 40 3.97 5.23 4.93
CA GLY A 40 3.10 5.78 5.94
C GLY A 40 3.16 5.06 7.29
N GLN A 41 2.22 5.44 8.15
CA GLN A 41 2.10 4.89 9.48
C GLN A 41 1.25 3.62 9.46
N VAL A 42 1.77 2.53 10.03
CA VAL A 42 1.07 1.25 10.14
C VAL A 42 1.17 0.69 11.55
N GLU A 43 0.11 0.01 11.97
CA GLU A 43 0.01 -0.63 13.28
C GLU A 43 0.37 -2.11 13.18
N LEU A 44 1.42 -2.50 13.89
CA LEU A 44 1.85 -3.89 14.03
C LEU A 44 1.06 -4.55 15.17
N ARG A 45 0.45 -5.70 14.89
CA ARG A 45 -0.40 -6.42 15.83
C ARG A 45 0.02 -7.88 15.99
N SER A 46 -0.39 -8.48 17.10
CA SER A 46 -0.16 -9.90 17.39
C SER A 46 -1.21 -10.82 16.75
N GLU A 47 -2.41 -10.28 16.50
CA GLU A 47 -3.56 -11.03 15.99
C GLU A 47 -4.28 -10.24 14.88
N PRO A 48 -4.92 -10.92 13.91
CA PRO A 48 -5.65 -10.29 12.80
C PRO A 48 -7.04 -9.82 13.24
N VAL A 49 -7.09 -8.96 14.26
CA VAL A 49 -8.31 -8.37 14.84
C VAL A 49 -8.04 -6.92 15.20
N LEU A 50 -8.94 -5.99 14.84
CA LEU A 50 -8.76 -4.55 15.10
C LEU A 50 -8.79 -4.20 16.60
N SER A 51 -9.45 -5.02 17.44
CA SER A 51 -9.46 -4.87 18.90
C SER A 51 -8.23 -5.45 19.59
N SER A 52 -7.35 -6.14 18.86
CA SER A 52 -6.12 -6.72 19.44
C SER A 52 -5.15 -5.65 19.92
N LYS A 53 -4.21 -6.04 20.78
CA LYS A 53 -3.16 -5.13 21.24
C LYS A 53 -2.23 -4.72 20.09
N ILE A 54 -2.06 -3.41 19.91
CA ILE A 54 -1.01 -2.84 19.06
C ILE A 54 0.34 -3.09 19.73
N VAL A 55 1.22 -3.81 19.04
CA VAL A 55 2.57 -4.14 19.52
C VAL A 55 3.52 -2.99 19.24
N ALA A 56 3.42 -2.39 18.05
CA ALA A 56 4.20 -1.23 17.66
C ALA A 56 3.47 -0.45 16.58
N LYS A 57 3.79 0.83 16.45
CA LYS A 57 3.29 1.70 15.39
C LYS A 57 4.49 2.31 14.68
N THR A 58 4.55 2.22 13.36
CA THR A 58 5.66 2.80 12.61
C THR A 58 5.58 4.33 12.66
N LEU A 59 6.73 5.00 12.57
CA LEU A 59 6.73 6.41 12.23
C LEU A 59 6.43 6.57 10.74
N ASN A 60 5.95 7.76 10.36
CA ASN A 60 5.80 8.12 8.96
C ASN A 60 7.19 8.32 8.34
N HIS A 61 7.83 7.21 7.95
CA HIS A 61 9.20 7.18 7.43
C HIS A 61 9.20 7.26 5.91
N GLU A 62 10.01 8.16 5.35
CA GLU A 62 10.18 8.34 3.90
C GLU A 62 10.65 7.06 3.18
N GLY A 63 11.31 6.13 3.89
CA GLY A 63 11.77 4.85 3.34
C GLY A 63 10.76 3.69 3.45
N GLY A 64 9.64 3.88 4.14
CA GLY A 64 8.61 2.86 4.35
C GLY A 64 9.05 1.61 5.13
N LEU A 65 8.09 0.71 5.38
CA LEU A 65 8.32 -0.57 6.04
C LEU A 65 8.43 -1.68 4.99
N LYS A 66 9.63 -2.23 4.81
CA LYS A 66 9.85 -3.36 3.90
C LYS A 66 9.40 -4.68 4.54
N VAL A 67 8.47 -5.37 3.88
CA VAL A 67 7.84 -6.59 4.39
C VAL A 67 7.86 -7.72 3.37
N ARG A 68 7.81 -8.96 3.87
CA ARG A 68 7.45 -10.15 3.09
C ARG A 68 6.16 -10.73 3.64
N VAL A 69 5.18 -10.98 2.79
CA VAL A 69 3.90 -11.58 3.18
C VAL A 69 4.09 -13.07 3.42
N LEU A 70 3.62 -13.52 4.57
CA LEU A 70 3.63 -14.91 5.01
C LEU A 70 2.23 -15.53 4.93
N LYS A 71 1.18 -14.73 5.14
CA LYS A 71 -0.22 -15.17 5.07
C LYS A 71 -1.13 -14.00 4.75
N VAL A 72 -2.21 -14.25 4.02
CA VAL A 72 -3.27 -13.27 3.72
C VAL A 72 -4.59 -13.76 4.31
N LYS A 73 -5.39 -12.83 4.84
CA LYS A 73 -6.74 -13.10 5.35
C LYS A 73 -7.65 -11.91 5.02
N GLU A 74 -8.62 -12.13 4.15
CA GLU A 74 -9.61 -11.11 3.80
C GLU A 74 -10.47 -10.71 5.01
N ALA A 75 -10.88 -9.45 5.04
CA ALA A 75 -11.80 -8.89 6.02
C ALA A 75 -12.75 -7.91 5.33
N GLN A 76 -13.75 -7.43 6.07
CA GLN A 76 -14.61 -6.35 5.58
C GLN A 76 -13.80 -5.04 5.54
N ASN A 77 -13.75 -4.38 4.38
CA ASN A 77 -13.07 -3.10 4.13
C ASN A 77 -11.54 -3.14 4.21
N GLY A 78 -10.94 -4.29 3.88
CA GLY A 78 -9.49 -4.40 3.85
C GLY A 78 -9.00 -5.83 3.97
N THR A 79 -7.69 -5.96 4.08
CA THR A 79 -7.01 -7.25 4.13
C THR A 79 -6.04 -7.30 5.29
N TRP A 80 -6.11 -8.39 6.06
CA TRP A 80 -5.08 -8.72 7.03
C TRP A 80 -3.94 -9.44 6.33
N ILE A 81 -2.73 -8.95 6.55
CA ILE A 81 -1.51 -9.62 6.09
C ILE A 81 -0.63 -9.95 7.29
N TYR A 82 -0.17 -11.19 7.34
CA TYR A 82 0.87 -11.59 8.26
C TYR A 82 2.20 -11.41 7.55
N VAL A 83 3.10 -10.62 8.13
CA VAL A 83 4.33 -10.21 7.48
C VAL A 83 5.57 -10.55 8.29
N LEU A 84 6.67 -10.76 7.58
CA LEU A 84 8.03 -10.70 8.09
C LEU A 84 8.61 -9.32 7.76
N VAL A 85 8.91 -8.52 8.79
CA VAL A 85 9.59 -7.24 8.63
C VAL A 85 11.04 -7.49 8.23
N ARG A 86 11.51 -6.93 7.11
CA ARG A 86 12.87 -7.21 6.59
C ARG A 86 13.94 -6.26 7.12
N SER A 87 13.56 -5.10 7.63
CA SER A 87 14.47 -4.07 8.16
C SER A 87 14.07 -3.64 9.57
N GLY A 88 15.04 -3.41 10.45
CA GLY A 88 14.75 -2.85 11.76
C GLY A 88 14.30 -1.39 11.65
N PHE A 89 13.44 -0.96 12.56
CA PHE A 89 12.91 0.40 12.57
C PHE A 89 12.57 0.86 14.00
N TRP A 90 12.48 2.17 14.20
CA TRP A 90 12.05 2.76 15.46
C TRP A 90 10.53 2.94 15.46
N SER A 91 9.86 2.45 16.50
CA SER A 91 8.44 2.68 16.71
C SER A 91 8.17 4.13 17.11
N GLU A 92 6.92 4.55 17.00
CA GLU A 92 6.45 5.85 17.48
C GLU A 92 6.71 6.06 18.98
N ASN A 93 6.77 4.98 19.76
CA ASN A 93 7.06 5.03 21.20
C ASN A 93 8.57 5.05 21.52
N GLY A 94 9.45 5.04 20.50
CA GLY A 94 10.90 5.00 20.69
C GLY A 94 11.46 3.60 20.94
N ASP A 95 10.69 2.54 20.66
CA ASP A 95 11.18 1.16 20.76
C ASP A 95 11.88 0.73 19.47
N TRP A 96 13.03 0.07 19.57
CA TRP A 96 13.69 -0.54 18.42
C TRP A 96 13.05 -1.89 18.07
N ILE A 97 12.41 -1.97 16.90
CA ILE A 97 11.87 -3.22 16.37
C ILE A 97 12.94 -3.91 15.54
N LYS A 98 13.29 -5.14 15.93
CA LYS A 98 14.35 -5.92 15.27
C LYS A 98 13.92 -6.36 13.87
N PRO A 99 14.86 -6.48 12.92
CA PRO A 99 14.59 -7.11 11.63
C PRO A 99 14.18 -8.57 11.81
N TYR A 100 13.47 -9.11 10.82
CA TYR A 100 12.94 -10.48 10.76
C TYR A 100 11.94 -10.83 11.87
N SER A 101 11.32 -9.82 12.46
CA SER A 101 10.18 -9.96 13.36
C SER A 101 8.88 -10.11 12.56
N LYS A 102 7.87 -10.76 13.17
CA LYS A 102 6.63 -11.11 12.49
C LYS A 102 5.42 -10.47 13.15
N TYR A 103 4.54 -9.90 12.33
CA TYR A 103 3.37 -9.17 12.82
C TYR A 103 2.20 -9.28 11.85
N TRP A 104 1.00 -9.06 12.37
CA TRP A 104 -0.18 -8.78 11.58
C TRP A 104 -0.27 -7.28 11.29
N LEU A 105 -0.65 -6.97 10.06
CA LEU A 105 -0.95 -5.63 9.58
C LEU A 105 -2.34 -5.66 8.95
N PHE A 106 -3.11 -4.59 9.16
CA PHE A 106 -4.34 -4.35 8.42
C PHE A 106 -4.05 -3.33 7.33
N LEU A 107 -4.42 -3.66 6.11
CA LEU A 107 -4.36 -2.74 4.98
C LEU A 107 -5.80 -2.46 4.55
N GLU A 108 -6.21 -1.20 4.66
CA GLU A 108 -7.45 -0.73 4.07
C GLU A 108 -7.35 -0.81 2.54
N ASP A 109 -8.48 -0.96 1.84
CA ASP A 109 -8.52 -1.11 0.38
C ASP A 109 -7.85 0.07 -0.37
N GLU A 110 -7.77 1.23 0.28
CA GLU A 110 -7.14 2.45 -0.26
C GLU A 110 -5.63 2.56 0.05
N THR A 111 -5.05 1.60 0.78
CA THR A 111 -3.65 1.68 1.22
C THR A 111 -2.72 1.57 0.03
N LYS A 112 -1.89 2.61 -0.19
CA LYS A 112 -0.90 2.61 -1.27
C LYS A 112 0.24 1.65 -0.95
N ILE A 113 0.33 0.57 -1.72
CA ILE A 113 1.43 -0.39 -1.68
C ILE A 113 2.33 -0.10 -2.86
N PHE A 114 3.63 -0.03 -2.62
CA PHE A 114 4.63 0.15 -3.66
C PHE A 114 5.43 -1.14 -3.80
N ASP A 115 5.30 -1.78 -4.96
CA ASP A 115 6.09 -2.95 -5.28
C ASP A 115 7.56 -2.56 -5.48
N TYR A 116 8.43 -3.41 -4.97
CA TYR A 116 9.81 -3.45 -5.40
C TYR A 116 9.97 -4.78 -6.15
N GLU A 117 10.25 -4.69 -7.44
CA GLU A 117 10.70 -5.84 -8.25
C GLU A 117 11.89 -6.52 -7.56
N GLU A 118 11.97 -7.85 -7.71
CA GLU A 118 13.03 -8.70 -7.12
C GLU A 118 14.45 -8.19 -7.37
#